data_AF-A0A221SVK9-F1
#
_entry.id   AF-A0A221SVK9-F1
#
_cell.length_a   1.000
_cell.length_b   1.000
_cell.length_c   1.000
_cell.angle_alpha   90.00
_cell.angle_beta   90.00
_cell.angle_gamma   90.00
#
_symmetry.space_group_name_H-M   'P 1'
#
loop_
_entity.id
_entity.type
_entity.pdbx_description
1 polymer ?
#
loop_
_entity_poly.entity_id
_entity_poly.type
_entity_poly.pdbx_seq_one_letter_code
_entity_poly.pdbx_strand_id
1 'polypeptide(L)'
;MSLGPLEILLIVVLIALLFGAKKLPELMKGAGQGIREFKKEVHADGSTKTTEVTDVASRQLDPVTGQPVTTHTHTTQTTERR
;
A
#
# COMPACT_ATOMS: atom_id res chain seq x y z
N MET A 1 -26.85 25.14 9.53
CA MET A 1 -27.08 23.69 9.40
C MET A 1 -26.00 23.14 8.50
N SER A 2 -25.13 22.31 9.05
CA SER A 2 -23.95 21.80 8.37
C SER A 2 -24.30 20.47 7.75
N LEU A 3 -24.03 20.29 6.45
CA LEU A 3 -24.13 18.97 5.82
C LEU A 3 -23.09 18.06 6.46
N GLY A 4 -23.56 17.21 7.37
CA GLY A 4 -22.71 16.26 8.07
C GLY A 4 -22.35 15.09 7.17
N PRO A 5 -21.34 14.29 7.57
CA PRO A 5 -21.00 13.04 6.88
C PRO A 5 -22.21 12.11 6.68
N LEU A 6 -23.18 12.16 7.59
CA LEU A 6 -24.41 11.37 7.55
C LEU A 6 -25.33 11.78 6.39
N GLU A 7 -25.51 13.09 6.14
CA GLU A 7 -26.30 13.61 5.02
C GLU A 7 -25.69 13.19 3.68
N ILE A 8 -24.36 13.33 3.56
CA ILE A 8 -23.63 12.96 2.35
C ILE A 8 -23.76 11.45 2.09
N LEU A 9 -23.67 10.63 3.14
CA LEU A 9 -23.86 9.19 3.03
C LEU A 9 -25.26 8.84 2.53
N LEU A 10 -26.31 9.50 3.06
CA LEU A 10 -27.70 9.31 2.62
C LEU A 10 -27.87 9.62 1.13
N ILE A 11 -27.28 10.72 0.65
CA ILE A 11 -27.33 11.10 -0.78
C ILE A 11 -26.61 10.08 -1.66
N VAL A 12 -25.42 9.63 -1.24
CA VAL A 12 -24.64 8.61 -1.96
C VAL A 12 -25.41 7.29 -2.02
N VAL A 13 -26.06 6.87 -0.92
CA VAL A 13 -26.89 5.67 -0.90
C VAL A 13 -28.07 5.80 -1.86
N LEU A 14 -28.73 6.96 -1.91
CA LEU A 14 -29.83 7.19 -2.83
C LEU A 14 -29.36 7.08 -4.29
N ILE A 15 -28.28 7.78 -4.66
CA ILE A 15 -27.68 7.71 -6.01
C ILE A 15 -27.23 6.27 -6.33
N ALA A 16 -26.66 5.55 -5.36
CA ALA A 16 -26.27 4.16 -5.53
C ALA A 16 -27.47 3.21 -5.68
N LEU A 17 -28.65 3.54 -5.18
CA LEU A 17 -29.88 2.80 -5.47
C LEU A 17 -30.37 3.05 -6.90
N LEU A 18 -30.30 4.30 -7.38
CA LEU A 18 -30.73 4.68 -8.73
C LEU A 18 -29.81 4.08 -9.81
N PHE A 19 -28.49 4.22 -9.62
CA PHE A 19 -27.50 3.76 -10.60
C PHE A 19 -26.95 2.36 -10.30
N GLY A 20 -27.16 1.84 -9.09
CA GLY A 20 -26.57 0.60 -8.60
C GLY A 20 -25.19 0.82 -7.96
N ALA A 21 -24.92 0.08 -6.88
CA ALA A 21 -23.65 0.14 -6.15
C ALA A 21 -22.41 -0.20 -6.99
N LYS A 22 -22.59 -0.86 -8.15
CA LYS A 22 -21.51 -1.19 -9.09
C LYS A 22 -21.16 -0.04 -10.05
N LYS A 23 -22.09 0.87 -10.35
CA LYS A 23 -21.88 1.92 -11.36
C LYS A 23 -21.05 3.09 -10.86
N LEU A 24 -21.25 3.51 -9.61
CA LEU A 24 -20.45 4.58 -9.01
C LEU A 24 -18.93 4.26 -8.99
N PRO A 25 -18.46 3.08 -8.51
CA PRO A 25 -17.04 2.76 -8.53
C PRO A 25 -16.50 2.47 -9.94
N GLU A 26 -17.32 1.96 -10.85
CA GLU A 26 -16.95 1.72 -12.26
C GLU A 26 -16.63 3.05 -12.97
N LEU A 27 -17.48 4.07 -12.78
CA LEU A 27 -17.28 5.42 -13.32
C LEU A 27 -16.08 6.13 -12.67
N MET A 28 -15.95 6.03 -11.34
CA MET A 28 -14.82 6.62 -10.61
C MET A 28 -13.47 6.02 -11.03
N LYS A 29 -13.41 4.70 -11.30
CA LYS A 29 -12.17 4.06 -11.76
C LYS A 29 -11.71 4.60 -13.12
N GLY A 30 -12.63 4.71 -14.09
CA GLY A 30 -12.32 5.25 -15.42
C GLY A 30 -11.94 6.74 -15.38
N ALA A 31 -12.74 7.56 -14.68
CA ALA A 31 -12.47 8.98 -14.54
C ALA A 31 -11.17 9.26 -13.75
N GLY A 32 -10.93 8.51 -12.67
CA GLY A 32 -9.75 8.65 -11.83
C GLY A 32 -8.45 8.29 -12.56
N GLN A 33 -8.47 7.30 -13.44
CA GLN A 33 -7.32 6.97 -14.30
C GLN A 33 -6.99 8.11 -15.27
N GLY A 34 -8.01 8.70 -15.92
CA GLY A 34 -7.81 9.85 -16.83
C GLY A 34 -7.26 11.08 -16.10
N ILE A 35 -7.81 11.42 -14.93
CA ILE A 35 -7.32 12.53 -14.11
C ILE A 35 -5.89 12.26 -13.61
N ARG A 36 -5.55 11.02 -13.27
CA ARG A 36 -4.20 10.65 -12.81
C ARG A 36 -3.16 10.78 -13.91
N GLU A 37 -3.47 10.33 -15.12
CA GLU A 37 -2.55 10.47 -16.26
C GLU A 37 -2.42 11.94 -16.67
N PHE A 38 -3.53 12.69 -16.69
CA PHE A 38 -3.52 14.14 -16.92
C PHE A 38 -2.65 14.88 -15.88
N LYS A 39 -2.82 14.57 -14.59
CA LYS A 39 -1.99 15.15 -13.53
C LYS A 39 -0.52 14.76 -13.69
N LYS A 40 -0.24 13.53 -14.12
CA LYS A 40 1.13 13.05 -14.33
C LYS A 40 1.81 13.79 -15.47
N GLU A 41 1.13 14.03 -16.59
CA GLU A 41 1.64 14.80 -17.72
C GLU A 41 1.82 16.28 -17.35
N VAL A 42 0.82 16.88 -16.69
CA VAL A 42 0.85 18.28 -16.26
C VAL A 42 1.90 18.55 -15.17
N HIS A 43 2.22 17.55 -14.32
CA HIS A 43 3.26 17.67 -13.30
C HIS A 43 4.61 17.08 -13.72
N ALA A 44 4.73 16.46 -14.91
CA ALA A 44 5.99 15.88 -15.38
C ALA A 44 7.09 16.93 -15.63
N ASP A 45 6.73 18.20 -15.79
CA ASP A 45 7.68 19.31 -15.86
C ASP A 45 8.28 19.70 -14.49
N GLY A 46 7.87 19.08 -13.37
CA GLY A 46 8.39 19.40 -12.04
C GLY A 46 8.22 18.31 -10.98
N SER A 47 9.27 17.51 -10.80
CA SER A 47 9.55 16.64 -9.64
C SER A 47 8.85 15.25 -9.56
N THR A 48 9.68 14.23 -9.73
CA THR A 48 9.74 12.87 -9.15
C THR A 48 8.55 12.31 -8.32
N LYS A 49 8.05 11.15 -8.80
CA LYS A 49 7.41 9.96 -8.17
C LYS A 49 6.47 10.10 -6.95
N THR A 50 5.30 9.45 -7.05
CA THR A 50 4.41 9.01 -5.96
C THR A 50 3.50 7.90 -6.55
N THR A 51 3.39 6.65 -6.10
CA THR A 51 4.03 5.87 -5.04
C THR A 51 3.80 4.39 -5.39
N GLU A 52 4.84 3.60 -5.19
CA GLU A 52 4.83 2.17 -4.93
C GLU A 52 4.13 1.92 -3.57
N VAL A 53 2.85 1.53 -3.56
CA VAL A 53 2.18 1.06 -2.31
C VAL A 53 1.39 -0.20 -2.58
N THR A 54 2.08 -1.27 -2.98
CA THR A 54 1.57 -2.64 -2.74
C THR A 54 2.73 -3.64 -2.67
N ASP A 55 3.74 -3.36 -1.84
CA ASP A 55 4.64 -4.43 -1.37
C ASP A 55 5.11 -4.15 0.07
N VAL A 56 4.15 -4.08 1.00
CA VAL A 56 4.45 -4.13 2.45
C VAL A 56 3.52 -5.07 3.22
N ALA A 57 2.71 -5.89 2.54
CA ALA A 57 1.73 -6.77 3.20
C ALA A 57 2.12 -8.26 3.25
N SER A 58 3.31 -8.67 2.78
CA SER A 58 3.69 -10.09 2.76
C SER A 58 5.15 -10.42 3.12
N ARG A 59 5.95 -9.49 3.65
CA ARG A 59 7.17 -9.88 4.37
C ARG A 59 6.81 -10.22 5.81
N GLN A 60 6.26 -11.43 5.93
CA GLN A 60 6.60 -12.41 6.96
C GLN A 60 7.34 -11.83 8.16
N LEU A 61 6.62 -11.65 9.27
CA LEU A 61 7.22 -11.72 10.58
C LEU A 61 7.76 -13.14 10.73
N ASP A 62 9.07 -13.34 10.61
CA ASP A 62 9.72 -14.51 11.16
C ASP A 62 9.82 -14.31 12.68
N PRO A 63 9.11 -15.05 13.55
CA PRO A 63 9.41 -15.06 14.97
C PRO A 63 10.47 -16.13 15.22
N VAL A 64 11.70 -15.97 14.73
CA VAL A 64 12.82 -16.86 15.10
C VAL A 64 14.11 -16.07 15.26
N THR A 65 14.61 -16.12 16.50
CA THR A 65 15.96 -15.78 16.98
C THR A 65 16.13 -14.36 17.53
N GLY A 66 15.67 -14.19 18.77
CA GLY A 66 16.33 -13.27 19.69
C GLY A 66 17.78 -13.70 19.91
N GLN A 67 18.69 -12.74 19.77
CA GLN A 67 19.93 -12.50 20.53
C GLN A 67 20.91 -13.67 20.85
N PRO A 68 22.22 -13.38 20.81
CA PRO A 68 23.30 -14.38 20.71
C PRO A 68 23.47 -15.23 21.97
N VAL A 69 23.49 -16.55 21.82
CA VAL A 69 23.98 -17.47 22.84
C VAL A 69 25.50 -17.32 22.93
N THR A 70 25.94 -16.68 24.01
CA THR A 70 27.34 -16.69 24.42
C THR A 70 27.61 -18.07 24.99
N THR A 71 28.38 -18.90 24.30
CA THR A 71 29.05 -20.05 24.91
C THR A 71 30.41 -20.21 24.24
N HIS A 72 31.40 -19.58 24.86
CA HIS A 72 32.80 -19.99 24.77
C HIS A 72 32.90 -21.45 25.22
N THR A 73 33.65 -22.28 24.48
CA THR A 73 34.46 -23.45 24.93
C THR A 73 34.88 -24.18 23.65
N HIS A 74 36.04 -23.86 23.07
CA HIS A 74 37.33 -24.55 23.25
C HIS A 74 37.56 -25.60 22.14
N THR A 75 38.62 -25.37 21.34
CA THR A 75 39.58 -26.42 20.91
C THR A 75 39.01 -27.42 19.87
N THR A 76 39.60 -27.65 18.70
CA THR A 76 41.01 -27.78 18.34
C THR A 76 41.10 -27.86 16.82
N GLN A 77 42.30 -27.60 16.29
CA GLN A 77 42.85 -28.27 15.12
C GLN A 77 42.53 -27.67 13.75
N THR A 78 43.25 -26.57 13.50
CA THR A 78 44.03 -26.36 12.27
C THR A 78 44.54 -27.68 11.69
N THR A 79 43.84 -28.25 10.71
CA THR A 79 44.42 -29.24 9.81
C THR A 79 45.21 -28.49 8.76
N GLU A 80 46.52 -28.49 8.98
CA GLU A 80 47.57 -28.07 8.08
C GLU A 80 47.41 -28.61 6.66
N ARG A 81 47.77 -27.74 5.73
CA ARG A 81 48.24 -27.95 4.35
C ARG A 81 48.58 -29.40 3.94
N ARG A 82 48.02 -29.82 2.81
CA ARG A 82 48.79 -30.39 1.69
C ARG A 82 48.17 -30.02 0.37
#